data_AF-A0A109RP88-F1
#
_entry.id   AF-A0A109RP88-F1
#
_cell.length_a   1.000
_cell.length_b   1.000
_cell.length_c   1.000
_cell.angle_alpha   90.00
_cell.angle_beta   90.00
_cell.angle_gamma   90.00
#
_symmetry.space_group_name_H-M   'P 1'
#
loop_
_entity.id
_entity.type
_entity.pdbx_description
1 polymer ?
#
loop_
_entity_poly.entity_id
_entity_poly.type
_entity_poly.pdbx_seq_one_letter_code
_entity_poly.pdbx_strand_id
1 'polypeptide(L)'
;MNRFLNTKNKRKSAALTSVIMSLLLVSIFFLGMTYLDPPEEYGIAINFGTSNVGMGNVQPKEPLKKVSEEKIIEVAEKQEKIIESEATEKEPEVSEEVVTQNNEEAIAIKKAKEAKKKADAIAKKVQFEKERVERIKQAAIAKKKAEEDAKRKKLDALIGGINNSNGTATGGEGNDNKAGDKGNSNGALNANGYYGNGGGGGNGDYNLGNRKPINRPKPNYICNEEGLVVVRIEVNTYGKVIKATPGVKGSTNTAQCLLIQAKEAALKTTWQPDTNAPSKQVGTIKYRFSLSQ
;
A
#
# COMPACT_ATOMS: atom_id res chain seq x y z
N MET A 1 18.92 -44.11 39.96
CA MET A 1 18.59 -43.74 38.56
C MET A 1 19.79 -44.02 37.65
N ASN A 2 19.65 -43.93 36.33
CA ASN A 2 20.68 -44.12 35.29
C ASN A 2 21.10 -45.59 35.00
N ARG A 3 20.26 -46.28 34.23
CA ARG A 3 20.52 -47.64 33.66
C ARG A 3 21.22 -47.59 32.28
N PHE A 4 21.61 -46.39 31.84
CA PHE A 4 22.22 -46.11 30.54
C PHE A 4 23.73 -45.91 30.71
N LEU A 5 24.52 -46.21 29.67
CA LEU A 5 26.00 -46.16 29.68
C LEU A 5 26.70 -47.24 30.55
N ASN A 6 26.04 -48.36 30.83
CA ASN A 6 26.60 -49.46 31.66
C ASN A 6 27.70 -50.32 30.98
N THR A 7 27.97 -50.16 29.67
CA THR A 7 29.03 -50.93 28.98
C THR A 7 30.02 -50.02 28.27
N LYS A 8 31.26 -50.50 28.10
CA LYS A 8 32.36 -49.77 27.41
C LYS A 8 31.94 -49.27 26.02
N ASN A 9 31.18 -50.08 25.28
CA ASN A 9 30.69 -49.74 23.94
C ASN A 9 29.55 -48.71 23.99
N LYS A 10 28.64 -48.78 24.97
CA LYS A 10 27.59 -47.75 25.16
C LYS A 10 28.20 -46.39 25.55
N ARG A 11 29.26 -46.37 26.37
CA ARG A 11 30.01 -45.13 26.69
C ARG A 11 30.72 -44.54 25.47
N LYS A 12 31.45 -45.38 24.70
CA LYS A 12 32.10 -44.94 23.46
C LYS A 12 31.11 -44.39 22.43
N SER A 13 29.98 -45.08 22.23
CA SER A 13 28.93 -44.66 21.31
C SER A 13 28.35 -43.30 21.70
N ALA A 14 27.96 -43.11 22.97
CA ALA A 14 27.39 -41.85 23.45
C ALA A 14 28.38 -40.66 23.34
N ALA A 15 29.67 -40.90 23.62
CA ALA A 15 30.71 -39.88 23.44
C ALA A 15 30.87 -39.51 21.96
N LEU A 16 30.92 -40.50 21.06
CA LEU A 16 31.02 -40.27 19.62
C LEU A 16 29.80 -39.51 19.06
N THR A 17 28.58 -39.89 19.43
CA THR A 17 27.37 -39.16 19.01
C THR A 17 27.32 -37.74 19.55
N SER A 18 27.79 -37.50 20.78
CA SER A 18 27.88 -36.16 21.36
C SER A 18 28.87 -35.27 20.61
N VAL A 19 30.06 -35.80 20.26
CA VAL A 19 31.04 -35.07 19.43
C VAL A 19 30.48 -34.76 18.04
N ILE A 20 29.86 -35.73 17.37
CA ILE A 20 29.25 -35.53 16.04
C ILE A 20 28.13 -34.49 16.09
N MET A 21 27.24 -34.56 17.08
CA MET A 21 26.14 -33.61 17.24
C MET A 21 26.63 -32.20 17.62
N SER A 22 27.73 -32.09 18.38
CA SER A 22 28.38 -30.81 18.67
C SER A 22 29.01 -30.20 17.41
N LEU A 23 29.68 -31.01 16.59
CA LEU A 23 30.21 -30.60 15.28
C LEU A 23 29.09 -30.16 14.33
N LEU A 24 27.95 -30.85 14.31
CA LEU A 24 26.77 -30.46 13.53
C LEU A 24 26.18 -29.12 14.00
N LEU A 25 26.06 -28.89 15.31
CA LEU A 25 25.62 -27.60 15.85
C LEU A 25 26.57 -26.46 15.44
N VAL A 26 27.88 -26.65 15.62
CA VAL A 26 28.90 -25.69 15.19
C VAL A 26 28.81 -25.42 13.68
N SER A 27 28.66 -26.48 12.87
CA SER A 27 28.48 -26.39 11.42
C SER A 27 27.26 -25.54 11.04
N ILE A 28 26.11 -25.75 11.69
CA ILE A 28 24.88 -24.98 11.48
C ILE A 28 25.08 -23.49 11.82
N PHE A 29 25.78 -23.16 12.90
CA PHE A 29 26.08 -21.76 13.23
C PHE A 29 27.01 -21.06 12.22
N PHE A 30 27.98 -21.77 11.65
CA PHE A 30 28.93 -21.19 10.69
C PHE A 30 28.45 -21.20 9.23
N LEU A 31 27.51 -22.07 8.84
CA LEU A 31 27.01 -22.19 7.46
C LEU A 31 25.55 -21.73 7.29
N GLY A 32 24.72 -21.76 8.34
CA GLY A 32 23.27 -21.54 8.25
C GLY A 32 22.80 -20.11 8.53
N MET A 33 23.66 -19.21 9.03
CA MET A 33 23.26 -17.84 9.41
C MET A 33 23.46 -16.79 8.29
N THR A 34 23.18 -17.16 7.04
CA THR A 34 22.95 -16.16 5.98
C THR A 34 21.61 -15.48 6.24
N TYR A 35 21.64 -14.34 6.92
CA TYR A 35 20.46 -13.48 7.07
C TYR A 35 20.10 -12.94 5.69
N LEU A 36 19.03 -13.47 5.07
CA LEU A 36 18.44 -12.84 3.90
C LEU A 36 17.82 -11.52 4.40
N ASP A 37 18.39 -10.39 3.98
CA ASP A 37 17.68 -9.11 4.00
C ASP A 37 16.33 -9.37 3.29
N PRO A 38 15.17 -9.16 3.94
CA PRO A 38 13.89 -9.43 3.31
C PRO A 38 13.75 -8.59 2.03
N PRO A 39 13.15 -9.13 0.96
CA PRO A 39 13.02 -8.42 -0.30
C PRO A 39 12.26 -7.10 -0.10
N GLU A 40 12.66 -6.05 -0.79
CA GLU A 40 12.06 -4.73 -0.65
C GLU A 40 10.55 -4.80 -0.95
N GLU A 41 9.71 -4.47 0.04
CA GLU A 41 8.25 -4.49 -0.09
C GLU A 41 7.77 -3.30 -0.94
N TYR A 42 7.77 -3.48 -2.26
CA TYR A 42 7.29 -2.48 -3.21
C TYR A 42 5.77 -2.29 -3.12
N GLY A 43 5.34 -1.38 -2.24
CA GLY A 43 3.95 -0.91 -2.17
C GLY A 43 3.51 -0.25 -3.47
N ILE A 44 2.62 -0.90 -4.21
CA ILE A 44 1.97 -0.31 -5.39
C ILE A 44 0.86 0.63 -4.90
N ALA A 45 1.05 1.93 -5.06
CA ALA A 45 0.01 2.90 -4.76
C ALA A 45 -1.02 2.96 -5.91
N ILE A 46 -2.30 2.90 -5.55
CA ILE A 46 -3.44 2.83 -6.48
C ILE A 46 -4.28 4.09 -6.29
N ASN A 47 -4.60 4.79 -7.37
CA ASN A 47 -5.53 5.93 -7.33
C ASN A 47 -6.97 5.39 -7.41
N PHE A 48 -7.81 5.78 -6.43
CA PHE A 48 -9.20 5.34 -6.31
C PHE A 48 -10.22 6.28 -7.01
N GLY A 49 -9.74 7.25 -7.79
CA GLY A 49 -10.56 8.28 -8.44
C GLY A 49 -10.97 9.41 -7.49
N THR A 50 -11.13 10.62 -8.04
CA THR A 50 -11.42 11.85 -7.29
C THR A 50 -12.75 12.50 -7.61
N SER A 51 -13.36 12.10 -8.73
CA SER A 51 -14.57 12.71 -9.27
C SER A 51 -15.73 11.72 -9.24
N ASN A 52 -16.95 12.26 -9.06
CA ASN A 52 -18.18 11.47 -9.24
C ASN A 52 -18.45 11.12 -10.72
N VAL A 53 -17.74 11.77 -11.66
CA VAL A 53 -17.83 11.54 -13.12
C VAL A 53 -16.46 11.33 -13.75
N GLY A 54 -16.41 10.52 -14.81
CA GLY A 54 -15.20 10.31 -15.60
C GLY A 54 -15.47 9.51 -16.87
N MET A 55 -14.54 9.58 -17.83
CA MET A 55 -14.72 9.06 -19.19
C MET A 55 -13.39 8.58 -19.77
N GLY A 56 -13.23 7.25 -19.85
CA GLY A 56 -12.07 6.60 -20.46
C GLY A 56 -11.72 5.26 -19.82
N ASN A 57 -10.76 4.56 -20.43
CA ASN A 57 -10.32 3.22 -20.04
C ASN A 57 -8.89 3.20 -19.44
N VAL A 58 -8.29 4.37 -19.19
CA VAL A 58 -6.92 4.51 -18.66
C VAL A 58 -6.87 5.67 -17.67
N GLN A 59 -6.47 5.38 -16.44
CA GLN A 59 -6.26 6.38 -15.39
C GLN A 59 -5.18 7.43 -15.73
N PRO A 60 -5.36 8.72 -15.37
CA PRO A 60 -4.37 9.76 -15.66
C PRO A 60 -3.04 9.53 -14.93
N LYS A 61 -1.94 9.89 -15.59
CA LYS A 61 -0.60 10.00 -14.98
C LYS A 61 -0.24 11.44 -14.60
N GLU A 62 -1.10 12.39 -14.94
CA GLU A 62 -0.96 13.83 -14.75
C GLU A 62 -2.27 14.39 -14.17
N PRO A 63 -2.23 15.53 -13.44
CA PRO A 63 -3.43 16.21 -12.97
C PRO A 63 -4.42 16.58 -14.08
N LEU A 64 -5.70 16.57 -13.69
CA LEU A 64 -6.83 16.89 -14.55
C LEU A 64 -7.07 18.39 -14.66
N LYS A 65 -7.42 18.84 -15.87
CA LYS A 65 -7.88 20.20 -16.13
C LYS A 65 -9.36 20.34 -15.79
N LYS A 66 -9.72 21.34 -14.98
CA LYS A 66 -11.13 21.69 -14.77
C LYS A 66 -11.77 22.18 -16.07
N VAL A 67 -12.96 21.67 -16.39
CA VAL A 67 -13.88 22.27 -17.36
C VAL A 67 -14.81 23.20 -16.57
N SER A 68 -14.64 24.51 -16.75
CA SER A 68 -15.44 25.55 -16.11
C SER A 68 -16.31 26.29 -17.12
N GLU A 69 -17.59 26.46 -16.82
CA GLU A 69 -18.52 27.25 -17.62
C GLU A 69 -18.30 28.76 -17.36
N GLU A 70 -17.85 29.46 -18.42
CA GLU A 70 -17.88 30.90 -18.74
C GLU A 70 -17.56 32.01 -17.68
N LYS A 71 -16.28 32.40 -17.65
CA LYS A 71 -15.75 33.75 -18.04
C LYS A 71 -16.55 35.03 -17.70
N ILE A 72 -16.04 35.87 -16.77
CA ILE A 72 -16.14 37.37 -16.75
C ILE A 72 -14.84 37.98 -16.11
N ILE A 73 -14.25 39.02 -16.74
CA ILE A 73 -13.31 40.11 -16.27
C ILE A 73 -12.21 39.75 -15.20
N GLU A 74 -10.88 39.96 -15.29
CA GLU A 74 -9.87 40.75 -16.08
C GLU A 74 -9.13 41.85 -15.25
N VAL A 75 -7.83 42.05 -15.54
CA VAL A 75 -6.87 43.13 -15.13
C VAL A 75 -6.11 43.01 -13.77
N ALA A 76 -4.81 43.39 -13.82
CA ALA A 76 -3.77 43.56 -12.77
C ALA A 76 -2.75 42.38 -12.61
N GLU A 77 -1.75 42.21 -13.48
CA GLU A 77 -0.48 43.00 -13.64
C GLU A 77 0.46 42.88 -12.40
N LYS A 78 1.51 42.04 -12.33
CA LYS A 78 2.76 41.81 -13.14
C LYS A 78 3.97 42.63 -12.64
N GLN A 79 5.02 41.96 -12.12
CA GLN A 79 6.44 42.28 -12.37
C GLN A 79 7.38 41.17 -11.84
N GLU A 80 8.71 41.34 -11.97
CA GLU A 80 9.74 40.29 -12.13
C GLU A 80 11.11 40.71 -11.52
N LYS A 81 12.09 39.78 -11.45
CA LYS A 81 13.57 39.97 -11.28
C LYS A 81 14.19 40.22 -9.87
N ILE A 82 15.49 39.96 -9.58
CA ILE A 82 16.48 38.90 -10.01
C ILE A 82 17.81 38.93 -9.15
N ILE A 83 18.39 37.76 -8.78
CA ILE A 83 19.85 37.37 -8.66
C ILE A 83 20.89 37.94 -7.60
N GLU A 84 21.74 37.02 -7.05
CA GLU A 84 23.15 37.06 -6.48
C GLU A 84 23.57 38.00 -5.29
N SER A 85 24.70 37.84 -4.52
CA SER A 85 25.89 36.89 -4.38
C SER A 85 26.49 37.00 -2.93
N GLU A 86 27.00 35.96 -2.22
CA GLU A 86 28.34 35.27 -2.14
C GLU A 86 29.48 35.93 -1.28
N ALA A 87 30.46 35.13 -0.77
CA ALA A 87 31.71 35.42 0.02
C ALA A 87 31.55 35.60 1.58
N THR A 88 32.51 35.45 2.53
CA THR A 88 33.91 34.90 2.70
C THR A 88 34.34 35.12 4.20
N GLU A 89 35.25 34.44 4.95
CA GLU A 89 35.96 33.13 4.96
C GLU A 89 36.91 33.04 6.22
N LYS A 90 37.46 31.83 6.58
CA LYS A 90 38.61 31.51 7.51
C LYS A 90 38.45 31.58 9.05
N GLU A 91 39.37 31.07 9.90
CA GLU A 91 40.05 29.76 10.19
C GLU A 91 40.94 29.91 11.51
N PRO A 92 41.93 29.08 11.96
CA PRO A 92 41.95 28.52 13.35
C PRO A 92 43.28 28.66 14.18
N GLU A 93 43.46 27.88 15.30
CA GLU A 93 44.70 27.54 16.09
C GLU A 93 44.41 26.37 17.12
N VAL A 94 45.27 26.00 18.12
CA VAL A 94 46.31 24.91 18.09
C VAL A 94 46.74 24.36 19.51
N SER A 95 47.55 23.26 19.55
CA SER A 95 48.42 22.68 20.64
C SER A 95 47.83 22.07 21.98
N GLU A 96 48.43 21.16 22.78
CA GLU A 96 49.73 20.38 22.81
C GLU A 96 49.67 19.01 23.63
N GLU A 97 50.79 18.36 24.06
CA GLU A 97 50.85 16.99 24.71
C GLU A 97 52.07 16.73 25.68
N VAL A 98 52.25 15.48 26.20
CA VAL A 98 53.40 14.81 26.92
C VAL A 98 53.76 15.24 28.37
N VAL A 99 54.57 14.55 29.23
CA VAL A 99 55.50 13.37 29.20
C VAL A 99 55.55 12.59 30.56
N THR A 100 56.19 11.40 30.68
CA THR A 100 57.29 11.00 31.65
C THR A 100 57.44 9.47 31.93
N GLN A 101 58.63 8.97 32.39
CA GLN A 101 58.99 7.56 32.73
C GLN A 101 60.26 7.51 33.68
N ASN A 102 60.94 6.43 34.17
CA ASN A 102 60.82 4.93 34.28
C ASN A 102 61.93 4.37 35.25
N ASN A 103 61.82 3.18 35.91
CA ASN A 103 63.01 2.42 36.44
C ASN A 103 62.81 0.88 36.72
N GLU A 104 63.88 0.15 37.12
CA GLU A 104 64.19 -1.27 36.82
C GLU A 104 63.40 -2.45 37.41
N GLU A 105 62.65 -2.38 38.51
CA GLU A 105 61.65 -3.46 38.78
C GLU A 105 60.63 -3.54 37.63
N ALA A 106 60.42 -2.42 36.95
CA ALA A 106 59.93 -2.39 35.58
C ALA A 106 61.01 -2.88 34.59
N ILE A 107 61.39 -4.15 34.72
CA ILE A 107 61.94 -5.04 33.69
C ILE A 107 60.96 -6.20 33.54
N ALA A 108 60.70 -6.94 34.62
CA ALA A 108 59.59 -7.89 34.70
C ALA A 108 58.24 -7.14 34.70
N ILE A 109 58.11 -6.06 35.50
CA ILE A 109 56.90 -5.22 35.49
C ILE A 109 56.79 -4.43 34.18
N LYS A 110 57.89 -4.15 33.44
CA LYS A 110 57.82 -3.64 32.05
C LYS A 110 57.20 -4.70 31.15
N LYS A 111 57.74 -5.93 31.09
CA LYS A 111 57.19 -7.01 30.25
C LYS A 111 55.72 -7.31 30.55
N ALA A 112 55.32 -7.30 31.84
CA ALA A 112 53.92 -7.45 32.24
C ALA A 112 53.05 -6.24 31.81
N LYS A 113 53.49 -5.00 32.05
CA LYS A 113 52.80 -3.78 31.57
C LYS A 113 52.75 -3.72 30.04
N GLU A 114 53.74 -4.26 29.33
CA GLU A 114 53.83 -4.24 27.88
C GLU A 114 52.94 -5.30 27.25
N ALA A 115 52.90 -6.52 27.81
CA ALA A 115 51.92 -7.54 27.45
C ALA A 115 50.49 -7.04 27.71
N LYS A 116 50.25 -6.41 28.86
CA LYS A 116 48.95 -5.79 29.17
C LYS A 116 48.62 -4.64 28.21
N LYS A 117 49.53 -3.70 27.96
CA LYS A 117 49.36 -2.63 26.94
C LYS A 117 49.07 -3.20 25.54
N LYS A 118 49.71 -4.30 25.15
CA LYS A 118 49.44 -4.99 23.87
C LYS A 118 48.04 -5.61 23.84
N ALA A 119 47.62 -6.27 24.91
CA ALA A 119 46.25 -6.78 25.05
C ALA A 119 45.20 -5.65 25.06
N ASP A 120 45.42 -4.58 25.84
CA ASP A 120 44.56 -3.40 25.92
C ASP A 120 44.47 -2.68 24.56
N ALA A 121 45.58 -2.59 23.80
CA ALA A 121 45.60 -2.02 22.46
C ALA A 121 44.86 -2.89 21.42
N ILE A 122 44.96 -4.23 21.53
CA ILE A 122 44.17 -5.16 20.70
C ILE A 122 42.68 -5.03 21.05
N ALA A 123 42.33 -4.98 22.34
CA ALA A 123 40.95 -4.79 22.80
C ALA A 123 40.35 -3.47 22.30
N LYS A 124 41.08 -2.36 22.41
CA LYS A 124 40.67 -1.05 21.86
C LYS A 124 40.49 -1.08 20.34
N LYS A 125 41.39 -1.74 19.59
CA LYS A 125 41.23 -1.92 18.13
C LYS A 125 39.98 -2.74 17.78
N VAL A 126 39.70 -3.82 18.53
CA VAL A 126 38.49 -4.65 18.33
C VAL A 126 37.20 -3.89 18.69
N GLN A 127 37.22 -3.04 19.73
CA GLN A 127 36.09 -2.16 20.05
C GLN A 127 35.87 -1.10 18.97
N PHE A 128 36.92 -0.40 18.54
CA PHE A 128 36.85 0.62 17.49
C PHE A 128 36.34 0.05 16.17
N GLU A 129 36.77 -1.14 15.77
CA GLU A 129 36.28 -1.78 14.54
C GLU A 129 34.81 -2.18 14.64
N LYS A 130 34.37 -2.71 15.79
CA LYS A 130 32.94 -2.99 16.03
C LYS A 130 32.09 -1.73 15.94
N GLU A 131 32.51 -0.65 16.62
CA GLU A 131 31.84 0.66 16.59
C GLU A 131 31.80 1.27 15.18
N ARG A 132 32.86 1.06 14.39
CA ARG A 132 32.92 1.47 12.97
C ARG A 132 31.93 0.68 12.11
N VAL A 133 31.88 -0.65 12.24
CA VAL A 133 30.91 -1.51 11.54
C VAL A 133 29.46 -1.20 11.95
N GLU A 134 29.23 -0.93 13.24
CA GLU A 134 27.92 -0.53 13.77
C GLU A 134 27.46 0.82 13.18
N ARG A 135 28.32 1.84 13.17
CA ARG A 135 28.03 3.13 12.50
C ARG A 135 27.74 2.97 11.01
N ILE A 136 28.50 2.12 10.30
CA ILE A 136 28.25 1.86 8.86
C ILE A 136 26.88 1.22 8.65
N LYS A 137 26.48 0.25 9.49
CA LYS A 137 25.14 -0.36 9.44
C LYS A 137 24.04 0.64 9.74
N GLN A 138 24.17 1.44 10.79
CA GLN A 138 23.19 2.47 11.17
C GLN A 138 23.05 3.54 10.08
N ALA A 139 24.15 3.99 9.48
CA ALA A 139 24.13 4.92 8.35
C ALA A 139 23.48 4.32 7.09
N ALA A 140 23.71 3.04 6.80
CA ALA A 140 23.07 2.34 5.69
C ALA A 140 21.55 2.20 5.90
N ILE A 141 21.10 1.86 7.11
CA ILE A 141 19.67 1.77 7.48
C ILE A 141 19.02 3.16 7.40
N ALA A 142 19.66 4.20 7.95
CA ALA A 142 19.18 5.57 7.87
C ALA A 142 19.06 6.06 6.41
N LYS A 143 20.03 5.72 5.55
CA LYS A 143 19.98 6.03 4.12
C LYS A 143 18.86 5.28 3.41
N LYS A 144 18.73 3.96 3.60
CA LYS A 144 17.61 3.15 3.05
C LYS A 144 16.26 3.80 3.41
N LYS A 145 16.04 4.11 4.69
CA LYS A 145 14.79 4.71 5.17
C LYS A 145 14.54 6.12 4.62
N ALA A 146 15.57 6.97 4.55
CA ALA A 146 15.43 8.31 3.95
C ALA A 146 15.09 8.25 2.46
N GLU A 147 15.65 7.28 1.73
CA GLU A 147 15.32 7.02 0.32
C GLU A 147 13.90 6.46 0.15
N GLU A 148 13.45 5.58 1.06
CA GLU A 148 12.09 5.05 1.12
C GLU A 148 11.05 6.15 1.42
N ASP A 149 11.26 6.97 2.45
CA ASP A 149 10.39 8.11 2.78
C ASP A 149 10.37 9.14 1.63
N ALA A 150 11.47 9.32 0.89
CA ALA A 150 11.51 10.17 -0.30
C ALA A 150 10.76 9.56 -1.50
N LYS A 151 10.90 8.25 -1.74
CA LYS A 151 10.12 7.51 -2.75
C LYS A 151 8.63 7.56 -2.44
N ARG A 152 8.22 7.32 -1.19
CA ARG A 152 6.82 7.40 -0.75
C ARG A 152 6.27 8.81 -0.94
N LYS A 153 6.96 9.84 -0.45
CA LYS A 153 6.57 11.25 -0.68
C LYS A 153 6.44 11.62 -2.15
N LYS A 154 7.31 11.08 -3.03
CA LYS A 154 7.22 11.30 -4.48
C LYS A 154 6.00 10.61 -5.10
N LEU A 155 5.61 9.44 -4.59
CA LEU A 155 4.43 8.68 -5.05
C LEU A 155 3.13 9.27 -4.49
N ASP A 156 3.13 9.68 -3.22
CA ASP A 156 2.07 10.46 -2.56
C ASP A 156 1.84 11.78 -3.32
N ALA A 157 2.91 12.47 -3.73
CA ALA A 157 2.84 13.69 -4.53
C ALA A 157 2.43 13.45 -6.00
N LEU A 158 2.60 12.23 -6.54
CA LEU A 158 2.08 11.88 -7.86
C LEU A 158 0.55 11.71 -7.80
N ILE A 159 0.05 10.93 -6.83
CA ILE A 159 -1.39 10.64 -6.67
C ILE A 159 -2.13 11.87 -6.12
N GLY A 160 -1.65 12.48 -5.03
CA GLY A 160 -2.14 13.77 -4.55
C GLY A 160 -1.96 14.90 -5.57
N GLY A 161 -0.98 14.75 -6.48
CA GLY A 161 -0.80 15.57 -7.67
C GLY A 161 -1.99 15.45 -8.62
N ILE A 162 -2.33 14.23 -9.05
CA ILE A 162 -3.48 13.94 -9.94
C ILE A 162 -4.80 14.54 -9.39
N ASN A 163 -4.91 14.61 -8.06
CA ASN A 163 -6.09 15.12 -7.35
C ASN A 163 -6.24 16.66 -7.35
N ASN A 164 -5.25 17.43 -7.81
CA ASN A 164 -5.29 18.89 -7.75
C ASN A 164 -5.82 19.56 -9.03
N SER A 165 -6.25 20.82 -8.92
CA SER A 165 -7.08 21.49 -9.93
C SER A 165 -6.33 22.11 -11.13
N ASN A 166 -4.99 22.08 -11.13
CA ASN A 166 -4.16 22.86 -12.07
C ASN A 166 -3.62 22.03 -13.24
N GLY A 167 -4.34 20.96 -13.60
CA GLY A 167 -3.87 19.98 -14.55
C GLY A 167 -3.97 20.37 -16.03
N THR A 168 -3.25 19.59 -16.84
CA THR A 168 -3.25 19.63 -18.31
C THR A 168 -4.06 18.49 -18.92
N ALA A 169 -4.25 17.36 -18.21
CA ALA A 169 -4.94 16.19 -18.75
C ALA A 169 -6.45 16.42 -18.89
N THR A 170 -7.04 15.93 -19.99
CA THR A 170 -8.43 16.21 -20.41
C THR A 170 -9.36 14.99 -20.37
N GLY A 171 -8.88 13.84 -19.88
CA GLY A 171 -9.64 12.60 -19.70
C GLY A 171 -9.06 11.75 -18.56
N GLY A 172 -9.77 10.70 -18.16
CA GLY A 172 -9.38 9.80 -17.06
C GLY A 172 -10.19 8.50 -17.09
N GLU A 173 -10.20 7.72 -16.01
CA GLU A 173 -10.98 6.48 -16.01
C GLU A 173 -12.46 6.73 -15.67
N GLY A 174 -13.38 6.06 -16.37
CA GLY A 174 -14.81 6.14 -16.04
C GLY A 174 -15.76 5.80 -17.18
N ASN A 175 -17.04 5.66 -16.82
CA ASN A 175 -18.11 5.15 -17.69
C ASN A 175 -19.26 6.15 -17.92
N ASP A 176 -18.98 7.45 -17.77
CA ASP A 176 -19.87 8.55 -18.14
C ASP A 176 -19.35 9.28 -19.40
N ASN A 177 -20.06 10.33 -19.82
CA ASN A 177 -19.72 11.14 -20.99
C ASN A 177 -19.09 12.51 -20.61
N LYS A 178 -18.44 12.61 -19.44
CA LYS A 178 -17.78 13.83 -18.95
C LYS A 178 -16.36 13.52 -18.51
N ALA A 179 -15.42 14.43 -18.81
CA ALA A 179 -14.03 14.34 -18.38
C ALA A 179 -13.92 14.30 -16.84
N GLY A 180 -12.97 13.51 -16.34
CA GLY A 180 -12.73 13.25 -14.93
C GLY A 180 -12.15 11.85 -14.70
N ASP A 181 -11.68 11.59 -13.48
CA ASP A 181 -11.24 10.27 -13.02
C ASP A 181 -12.21 9.75 -11.95
N LYS A 182 -13.02 8.76 -12.32
CA LYS A 182 -14.25 8.40 -11.62
C LYS A 182 -14.00 7.46 -10.45
N GLY A 183 -14.34 7.91 -9.25
CA GLY A 183 -14.28 7.05 -8.07
C GLY A 183 -14.53 7.81 -6.77
N ASN A 184 -13.76 7.52 -5.74
CA ASN A 184 -13.94 8.10 -4.40
C ASN A 184 -12.59 8.17 -3.67
N SER A 185 -12.23 9.36 -3.19
CA SER A 185 -11.02 9.61 -2.41
C SER A 185 -10.99 8.87 -1.06
N ASN A 186 -12.14 8.41 -0.58
CA ASN A 186 -12.28 7.53 0.60
C ASN A 186 -12.43 6.05 0.20
N GLY A 187 -12.01 5.66 -1.00
CA GLY A 187 -12.02 4.30 -1.49
C GLY A 187 -11.13 3.37 -0.65
N ALA A 188 -11.59 2.14 -0.42
CA ALA A 188 -10.85 1.14 0.33
C ALA A 188 -10.41 -0.02 -0.58
N LEU A 189 -9.15 -0.45 -0.44
CA LEU A 189 -8.54 -1.53 -1.23
C LEU A 189 -9.37 -2.83 -1.20
N ASN A 190 -9.99 -3.13 -0.06
CA ASN A 190 -10.77 -4.35 0.19
C ASN A 190 -12.29 -4.10 0.17
N ALA A 191 -12.78 -3.15 -0.63
CA ALA A 191 -14.21 -2.84 -0.70
C ALA A 191 -15.03 -3.97 -1.39
N ASN A 192 -16.02 -4.52 -0.67
CA ASN A 192 -16.94 -5.58 -1.13
C ASN A 192 -17.93 -5.17 -2.24
N GLY A 193 -17.63 -4.14 -3.03
CA GLY A 193 -18.49 -3.66 -4.11
C GLY A 193 -17.87 -2.55 -4.95
N TYR A 194 -17.81 -2.77 -6.26
CA TYR A 194 -17.29 -1.82 -7.26
C TYR A 194 -18.19 -0.58 -7.48
N TYR A 195 -19.43 -0.60 -6.99
CA TYR A 195 -20.40 0.49 -7.12
C TYR A 195 -20.88 0.98 -5.73
N GLY A 196 -20.07 1.85 -5.11
CA GLY A 196 -20.34 2.43 -3.80
C GLY A 196 -20.91 3.85 -3.89
N ASN A 197 -22.22 3.99 -4.02
CA ASN A 197 -22.91 5.24 -3.68
C ASN A 197 -23.29 5.20 -2.20
N GLY A 198 -23.11 6.28 -1.43
CA GLY A 198 -23.44 6.30 0.00
C GLY A 198 -24.93 6.06 0.22
N GLY A 199 -25.31 4.88 0.75
CA GLY A 199 -26.71 4.43 0.74
C GLY A 199 -26.90 3.02 1.28
N GLY A 200 -26.98 2.89 2.61
CA GLY A 200 -27.13 1.60 3.29
C GLY A 200 -28.52 1.00 3.15
N GLY A 201 -28.76 0.23 2.08
CA GLY A 201 -30.02 -0.48 1.83
C GLY A 201 -29.85 -1.98 1.67
N GLY A 202 -30.26 -2.76 2.67
CA GLY A 202 -30.54 -4.21 2.59
C GLY A 202 -29.41 -5.12 2.10
N ASN A 203 -28.68 -5.75 3.03
CA ASN A 203 -27.77 -6.90 2.82
C ASN A 203 -26.69 -6.75 1.70
N GLY A 204 -26.43 -5.52 1.24
CA GLY A 204 -25.54 -5.25 0.09
C GLY A 204 -26.12 -5.69 -1.27
N ASP A 205 -27.44 -5.93 -1.33
CA ASP A 205 -28.15 -6.56 -2.45
C ASP A 205 -28.59 -5.54 -3.53
N TYR A 206 -28.56 -4.24 -3.20
CA TYR A 206 -28.80 -3.13 -4.13
C TYR A 206 -28.07 -1.85 -3.66
N ASN A 207 -28.08 -0.81 -4.49
CA ASN A 207 -27.61 0.53 -4.14
C ASN A 207 -28.35 1.59 -4.98
N LEU A 208 -29.01 2.57 -4.34
CA LEU A 208 -29.58 3.76 -4.98
C LEU A 208 -29.53 4.97 -4.03
N GLY A 209 -28.38 5.17 -3.38
CA GLY A 209 -28.23 6.21 -2.34
C GLY A 209 -29.25 6.03 -1.22
N ASN A 210 -29.93 7.13 -0.84
CA ASN A 210 -30.89 7.15 0.28
C ASN A 210 -32.24 6.47 0.00
N ARG A 211 -32.53 6.04 -1.24
CA ARG A 211 -33.83 5.44 -1.61
C ARG A 211 -33.88 3.95 -1.29
N LYS A 212 -34.97 3.49 -0.69
CA LYS A 212 -35.28 2.07 -0.53
C LYS A 212 -36.24 1.59 -1.63
N PRO A 213 -36.19 0.32 -2.06
CA PRO A 213 -37.19 -0.26 -2.94
C PRO A 213 -38.52 -0.43 -2.18
N ILE A 214 -39.63 -0.10 -2.83
CA ILE A 214 -40.99 -0.41 -2.36
C ILE A 214 -41.37 -1.83 -2.78
N ASN A 215 -41.08 -2.19 -4.03
CA ASN A 215 -41.23 -3.54 -4.56
C ASN A 215 -39.96 -3.94 -5.31
N ARG A 216 -39.39 -5.10 -4.99
CA ARG A 216 -38.28 -5.74 -5.72
C ARG A 216 -38.67 -7.19 -6.00
N PRO A 217 -39.32 -7.51 -7.14
CA PRO A 217 -39.63 -8.88 -7.49
C PRO A 217 -38.33 -9.69 -7.68
N LYS A 218 -38.38 -10.98 -7.31
CA LYS A 218 -37.33 -11.93 -7.69
C LYS A 218 -37.41 -12.18 -9.22
N PRO A 219 -36.28 -12.38 -9.92
CA PRO A 219 -36.29 -12.88 -11.28
C PRO A 219 -36.91 -14.27 -11.36
N ASN A 220 -37.55 -14.61 -12.48
CA ASN A 220 -37.97 -15.99 -12.70
C ASN A 220 -36.74 -16.85 -13.02
N TYR A 221 -36.69 -18.08 -12.50
CA TYR A 221 -35.56 -18.98 -12.75
C TYR A 221 -35.90 -19.97 -13.85
N ILE A 222 -35.45 -19.64 -15.08
CA ILE A 222 -35.68 -20.41 -16.31
C ILE A 222 -34.39 -21.01 -16.89
N CYS A 223 -33.31 -20.97 -16.12
CA CYS A 223 -31.95 -21.31 -16.53
C CYS A 223 -31.37 -22.36 -15.58
N ASN A 224 -30.73 -23.40 -16.12
CA ASN A 224 -29.94 -24.35 -15.32
C ASN A 224 -28.53 -23.77 -15.04
N GLU A 225 -28.47 -22.52 -14.60
CA GLU A 225 -27.22 -21.77 -14.39
C GLU A 225 -27.29 -20.90 -13.15
N GLU A 226 -26.20 -20.85 -12.39
CA GLU A 226 -26.10 -20.04 -11.17
C GLU A 226 -25.03 -18.94 -11.24
N GLY A 227 -25.05 -18.05 -10.25
CA GLY A 227 -24.12 -16.93 -10.15
C GLY A 227 -24.77 -15.62 -9.71
N LEU A 228 -23.97 -14.56 -9.70
CA LEU A 228 -24.40 -13.20 -9.39
C LEU A 228 -24.52 -12.40 -10.69
N VAL A 229 -25.70 -11.82 -10.95
CA VAL A 229 -25.87 -10.81 -12.01
C VAL A 229 -26.04 -9.44 -11.36
N VAL A 230 -25.19 -8.49 -11.73
CA VAL A 230 -25.32 -7.09 -11.33
C VAL A 230 -25.97 -6.31 -12.47
N VAL A 231 -27.00 -5.54 -12.14
CA VAL A 231 -27.78 -4.73 -13.08
C VAL A 231 -27.63 -3.26 -12.71
N ARG A 232 -27.05 -2.45 -13.61
CA ARG A 232 -27.03 -0.98 -13.48
C ARG A 232 -28.40 -0.43 -13.86
N ILE A 233 -29.01 0.36 -12.98
CA ILE A 233 -30.34 0.96 -13.16
C ILE A 233 -30.25 2.48 -13.25
N GLU A 234 -31.16 3.07 -14.01
CA GLU A 234 -31.50 4.50 -13.96
C GLU A 234 -32.93 4.64 -13.47
N VAL A 235 -33.18 5.53 -12.51
CA VAL A 235 -34.47 5.71 -11.82
C VAL A 235 -34.89 7.18 -11.89
N ASN A 236 -36.16 7.45 -12.17
CA ASN A 236 -36.68 8.83 -12.19
C ASN A 236 -37.04 9.35 -10.79
N THR A 237 -37.40 10.64 -10.67
CA THR A 237 -37.84 11.28 -9.42
C THR A 237 -38.97 10.51 -8.72
N TYR A 238 -39.94 9.99 -9.48
CA TYR A 238 -41.06 9.17 -9.00
C TYR A 238 -40.72 7.75 -8.53
N GLY A 239 -39.45 7.34 -8.57
CA GLY A 239 -39.01 6.01 -8.11
C GLY A 239 -39.21 4.87 -9.11
N LYS A 240 -39.59 5.15 -10.36
CA LYS A 240 -39.70 4.14 -11.42
C LYS A 240 -38.35 3.92 -12.10
N VAL A 241 -37.92 2.66 -12.24
CA VAL A 241 -36.75 2.29 -13.05
C VAL A 241 -37.09 2.55 -14.53
N ILE A 242 -36.35 3.46 -15.16
CA ILE A 242 -36.55 3.87 -16.56
C ILE A 242 -35.61 3.13 -17.54
N LYS A 243 -34.51 2.56 -17.04
CA LYS A 243 -33.53 1.79 -17.83
C LYS A 243 -32.78 0.81 -16.93
N ALA A 244 -32.52 -0.38 -17.45
CA ALA A 244 -31.77 -1.44 -16.77
C ALA A 244 -30.76 -2.06 -17.73
N THR A 245 -29.49 -2.14 -17.29
CA THR A 245 -28.36 -2.71 -18.02
C THR A 245 -27.80 -3.89 -17.21
N PRO A 246 -28.12 -5.15 -17.55
CA PRO A 246 -27.62 -6.32 -16.83
C PRO A 246 -26.15 -6.62 -17.20
N GLY A 247 -25.48 -7.47 -16.43
CA GLY A 247 -24.16 -7.99 -16.75
C GLY A 247 -23.01 -6.99 -16.56
N VAL A 248 -23.19 -5.96 -15.73
CA VAL A 248 -22.12 -4.98 -15.45
C VAL A 248 -21.06 -5.54 -14.49
N LYS A 249 -19.91 -4.86 -14.41
CA LYS A 249 -18.72 -5.28 -13.62
C LYS A 249 -19.09 -5.64 -12.18
N GLY A 250 -18.66 -6.82 -11.73
CA GLY A 250 -19.10 -7.44 -10.48
C GLY A 250 -20.18 -8.52 -10.64
N SER A 251 -20.70 -8.75 -11.86
CA SER A 251 -21.40 -9.99 -12.19
C SER A 251 -20.40 -11.15 -12.27
N THR A 252 -20.77 -12.35 -11.80
CA THR A 252 -19.95 -13.57 -11.88
C THR A 252 -20.40 -14.54 -12.96
N ASN A 253 -21.65 -14.42 -13.43
CA ASN A 253 -22.16 -15.11 -14.62
C ASN A 253 -22.83 -14.07 -15.53
N THR A 254 -22.62 -14.18 -16.84
CA THR A 254 -23.13 -13.30 -17.89
C THR A 254 -24.01 -14.02 -18.92
N ALA A 255 -24.44 -15.25 -18.64
CA ALA A 255 -25.34 -16.01 -19.50
C ALA A 255 -26.64 -15.27 -19.80
N GLN A 256 -27.00 -15.23 -21.09
CA GLN A 256 -28.03 -14.34 -21.62
C GLN A 256 -29.40 -14.52 -20.95
N CYS A 257 -29.79 -15.76 -20.61
CA CYS A 257 -31.09 -16.00 -19.97
C CYS A 257 -31.15 -15.42 -18.54
N LEU A 258 -30.05 -15.48 -17.78
CA LEU A 258 -29.94 -14.82 -16.46
C LEU A 258 -29.94 -13.28 -16.62
N LEU A 259 -29.24 -12.75 -17.63
CA LEU A 259 -29.22 -11.31 -17.92
C LEU A 259 -30.62 -10.77 -18.25
N ILE A 260 -31.40 -11.50 -19.06
CA ILE A 260 -32.78 -11.14 -19.41
C ILE A 260 -33.66 -11.12 -18.15
N GLN A 261 -33.64 -12.18 -17.34
CA GLN A 261 -34.49 -12.25 -16.14
C GLN A 261 -34.11 -11.22 -15.08
N ALA A 262 -32.81 -10.97 -14.87
CA ALA A 262 -32.33 -9.90 -13.99
C ALA A 262 -32.74 -8.50 -14.49
N LYS A 263 -32.71 -8.26 -15.82
CA LYS A 263 -33.17 -7.01 -16.44
C LYS A 263 -34.67 -6.80 -16.27
N GLU A 264 -35.48 -7.83 -16.47
CA GLU A 264 -36.92 -7.77 -16.24
C GLU A 264 -37.27 -7.47 -14.78
N ALA A 265 -36.66 -8.18 -13.83
CA ALA A 265 -36.87 -7.94 -12.41
C ALA A 265 -36.45 -6.51 -12.00
N ALA A 266 -35.37 -6.00 -12.57
CA ALA A 266 -34.92 -4.62 -12.35
C ALA A 266 -35.92 -3.58 -12.90
N LEU A 267 -36.44 -3.78 -14.12
CA LEU A 267 -37.46 -2.88 -14.70
C LEU A 267 -38.81 -2.93 -13.95
N LYS A 268 -39.13 -4.07 -13.34
CA LYS A 268 -40.32 -4.27 -12.49
C LYS A 268 -40.11 -3.80 -11.03
N THR A 269 -38.90 -3.39 -10.66
CA THR A 269 -38.59 -2.86 -9.31
C THR A 269 -39.04 -1.40 -9.19
N THR A 270 -39.72 -1.06 -8.09
CA THR A 270 -40.13 0.32 -7.76
C THR A 270 -39.43 0.79 -6.49
N TRP A 271 -39.14 2.09 -6.43
CA TRP A 271 -38.40 2.75 -5.36
C TRP A 271 -39.25 3.81 -4.69
N GLN A 272 -38.84 4.22 -3.49
CA GLN A 272 -39.40 5.42 -2.87
C GLN A 272 -39.21 6.63 -3.79
N PRO A 273 -40.27 7.44 -4.02
CA PRO A 273 -40.14 8.70 -4.72
C PRO A 273 -39.35 9.68 -3.82
N ASP A 274 -38.61 10.57 -4.46
CA ASP A 274 -37.86 11.65 -3.79
C ASP A 274 -37.78 12.80 -4.78
N THR A 275 -38.38 13.94 -4.39
CA THR A 275 -38.51 15.16 -5.16
C THR A 275 -37.21 15.95 -5.28
N ASN A 276 -36.23 15.68 -4.41
CA ASN A 276 -34.95 16.37 -4.33
C ASN A 276 -33.85 15.64 -5.11
N ALA A 277 -34.15 14.42 -5.59
CA ALA A 277 -33.24 13.63 -6.42
C ALA A 277 -33.08 14.22 -7.83
N PRO A 278 -31.92 14.00 -8.50
CA PRO A 278 -31.75 14.30 -9.92
C PRO A 278 -32.80 13.62 -10.79
N SER A 279 -33.11 14.23 -11.95
CA SER A 279 -34.09 13.72 -12.93
C SER A 279 -33.84 12.27 -13.38
N LYS A 280 -32.58 11.83 -13.32
CA LYS A 280 -32.16 10.42 -13.39
C LYS A 280 -31.15 10.13 -12.29
N GLN A 281 -31.49 9.25 -11.36
CA GLN A 281 -30.57 8.72 -10.36
C GLN A 281 -30.03 7.36 -10.82
N VAL A 282 -28.71 7.17 -10.79
CA VAL A 282 -28.04 5.93 -11.19
C VAL A 282 -27.78 5.06 -9.95
N GLY A 283 -28.03 3.76 -10.08
CA GLY A 283 -27.80 2.77 -9.02
C GLY A 283 -27.54 1.37 -9.57
N THR A 284 -27.56 0.38 -8.68
CA THR A 284 -27.45 -1.05 -9.04
C THR A 284 -28.41 -1.92 -8.24
N ILE A 285 -28.79 -3.06 -8.83
CA ILE A 285 -29.41 -4.18 -8.14
C ILE A 285 -28.56 -5.42 -8.43
N LYS A 286 -28.27 -6.22 -7.41
CA LYS A 286 -27.65 -7.54 -7.55
C LYS A 286 -28.76 -8.60 -7.51
N TYR A 287 -28.63 -9.65 -8.31
CA TYR A 287 -29.49 -10.81 -8.27
C TYR A 287 -28.63 -12.06 -8.18
N ARG A 288 -28.85 -12.86 -7.13
CA ARG A 288 -28.18 -14.14 -6.92
C ARG A 288 -29.09 -15.25 -7.44
N PHE A 289 -28.57 -16.01 -8.38
CA PHE A 289 -29.15 -17.24 -8.91
C PHE A 289 -28.38 -18.42 -8.30
N SER A 290 -29.08 -19.49 -7.96
CA SER A 290 -28.54 -20.66 -7.26
C SER A 290 -29.39 -21.88 -7.58
N LEU A 291 -28.77 -23.00 -7.94
CA LEU A 291 -29.48 -24.22 -8.33
C LEU A 291 -30.12 -24.98 -7.14
N SER A 292 -29.77 -24.61 -5.89
CA SER A 292 -30.18 -25.29 -4.67
C SER A 292 -31.47 -24.72 -4.04
N GLN A 293 -32.62 -24.99 -4.65
CA GLN A 293 -33.96 -24.83 -4.05
C GLN A 293 -34.83 -26.05 -4.36
#